data_AF-A0A2P2I800-F1
#
_entry.id   AF-A0A2P2I800-F1
#
_cell.length_a   1.000
_cell.length_b   1.000
_cell.length_c   1.000
_cell.angle_alpha   90.00
_cell.angle_beta   90.00
_cell.angle_gamma   90.00
#
_symmetry.space_group_name_H-M   'P 1'
#
loop_
_entity.id
_entity.type
_entity.pdbx_description
1 polymer ?
#
loop_
_entity_poly.entity_id
_entity_poly.type
_entity_poly.pdbx_seq_one_letter_code
_entity_poly.pdbx_strand_id
1 'polypeptide(L)'
;KGFNVLHPMGWDSFGLPAENAAIQNGAHPAEWTVKNIEYMKGQLKMLGLSYDWNREIASYKPEYYKWNQWIFKKMYENDLVYRKKSTVNWCPKCDTVLANEQVEDGKCWRHGDTDVVQKELTQWFFKITKYADELLKGHEEIKEGWPEKVITMQKNWIGKSFGTEISFDVEGYNEKLPMFTTRIDTIFGVTYCVIAPEHPMVAKILVEKPEVKKAVEDMKNEDIIARTAEGKEKNGIFTGRYVINPLNGKKIELWIADYVLMNYGTGAVMAVPAHDKRDFDFAKKYDLPIKIVINPIDKKTKKE
;
A
#
# COMPACT_ATOMS: atom_id res chain seq x y z
N LYS A 1 -9.44 -40.09 -20.70
CA LYS A 1 -8.12 -39.57 -21.14
C LYS A 1 -6.92 -40.32 -20.56
N GLY A 2 -7.09 -41.24 -19.59
CA GLY A 2 -5.99 -42.12 -19.12
C GLY A 2 -4.91 -41.45 -18.26
N PHE A 3 -5.10 -40.19 -17.85
CA PHE A 3 -4.14 -39.48 -17.01
C PHE A 3 -4.16 -39.98 -15.56
N ASN A 4 -3.00 -39.92 -14.90
CA ASN A 4 -2.89 -40.04 -13.45
C ASN A 4 -3.23 -38.69 -12.81
N VAL A 5 -4.47 -38.51 -12.38
CA VAL A 5 -5.00 -37.22 -11.92
C VAL A 5 -4.87 -37.09 -10.40
N LEU A 6 -4.20 -36.02 -9.95
CA LEU A 6 -4.24 -35.58 -8.56
C LEU A 6 -5.33 -34.52 -8.39
N HIS A 7 -6.37 -34.85 -7.63
CA HIS A 7 -7.46 -33.94 -7.28
C HIS A 7 -7.60 -33.88 -5.74
N PRO A 8 -6.84 -32.99 -5.07
CA PRO A 8 -6.78 -32.94 -3.62
C PRO A 8 -7.88 -32.04 -3.04
N MET A 9 -8.11 -32.15 -1.73
CA MET A 9 -8.94 -31.25 -0.94
C MET A 9 -8.28 -31.00 0.42
N GLY A 10 -8.57 -29.85 1.01
CA GLY A 10 -8.07 -29.49 2.33
C GLY A 10 -8.82 -28.31 2.92
N TRP A 11 -8.44 -27.92 4.12
CA TRP A 11 -9.16 -26.95 4.93
C TRP A 11 -8.23 -25.81 5.33
N ASP A 12 -8.46 -24.64 4.72
CA ASP A 12 -7.85 -23.41 5.24
C ASP A 12 -8.59 -22.98 6.51
N SER A 13 -8.00 -23.34 7.64
CA SER A 13 -8.65 -23.49 8.95
C SER A 13 -7.95 -22.71 10.06
N PHE A 14 -6.94 -21.92 9.71
CA PHE A 14 -6.32 -20.94 10.60
C PHE A 14 -6.77 -19.53 10.23
N GLY A 15 -6.45 -18.59 11.12
CA GLY A 15 -6.67 -17.18 10.87
C GLY A 15 -8.09 -16.74 11.16
N LEU A 16 -8.32 -15.49 10.80
CA LEU A 16 -9.41 -14.73 11.35
C LEU A 16 -10.83 -15.22 10.96
N PRO A 17 -11.10 -15.83 9.78
CA PRO A 17 -12.44 -16.32 9.45
C PRO A 17 -12.95 -17.36 10.46
N ALA A 18 -12.13 -18.36 10.79
CA ALA A 18 -12.50 -19.42 11.72
C ALA A 18 -12.64 -18.89 13.15
N GLU A 19 -11.71 -18.02 13.58
CA GLU A 19 -11.71 -17.42 14.91
C GLU A 19 -12.93 -16.52 15.14
N ASN A 20 -13.22 -15.60 14.21
CA ASN A 20 -14.36 -14.69 14.35
C ASN A 20 -15.69 -15.44 14.37
N ALA A 21 -15.86 -16.44 13.49
CA ALA A 21 -17.07 -17.24 13.46
C ALA A 21 -17.26 -18.03 14.77
N ALA A 22 -16.17 -18.57 15.33
CA ALA A 22 -16.22 -19.26 16.61
C ALA A 22 -16.59 -18.31 17.77
N ILE A 23 -15.99 -17.12 17.82
CA ILE A 23 -16.30 -16.09 18.83
C ILE A 23 -17.78 -15.67 18.75
N GLN A 24 -18.30 -15.42 17.55
CA GLN A 24 -19.72 -15.04 17.35
C GLN A 24 -20.69 -16.12 17.84
N ASN A 25 -20.29 -17.38 17.80
CA ASN A 25 -21.10 -18.52 18.23
C ASN A 25 -20.76 -19.01 19.65
N GLY A 26 -19.90 -18.27 20.38
CA GLY A 26 -19.50 -18.64 21.74
C GLY A 26 -18.77 -19.99 21.84
N ALA A 27 -18.11 -20.42 20.76
CA ALA A 27 -17.43 -21.70 20.66
C ALA A 27 -15.90 -21.53 20.64
N HIS A 28 -15.18 -22.56 21.08
CA HIS A 28 -13.72 -22.58 20.94
C HIS A 28 -13.35 -22.74 19.45
N PRO A 29 -12.43 -21.93 18.88
CA PRO A 29 -12.11 -21.98 17.44
C PRO A 29 -11.73 -23.35 16.91
N ALA A 30 -10.97 -24.14 17.67
CA ALA A 30 -10.60 -25.49 17.27
C ALA A 30 -11.82 -26.43 17.15
N GLU A 31 -12.75 -26.39 18.10
CA GLU A 31 -13.95 -27.24 18.07
C GLU A 31 -14.92 -26.83 16.96
N TRP A 32 -15.11 -25.51 16.79
CA TRP A 32 -15.91 -24.94 15.71
C TRP A 32 -15.38 -25.38 14.34
N THR A 33 -14.08 -25.27 14.16
CA THR A 33 -13.38 -25.65 12.92
C THR A 33 -13.52 -27.13 12.63
N VAL A 34 -13.30 -28.01 13.62
CA VAL A 34 -13.46 -29.47 13.44
C VAL A 34 -14.88 -29.83 13.01
N LYS A 35 -15.90 -29.29 13.69
CA LYS A 35 -17.30 -29.56 13.37
C LYS A 35 -17.67 -29.11 11.95
N ASN A 36 -17.21 -27.93 11.53
CA ASN A 36 -17.45 -27.42 10.18
C ASN A 36 -16.74 -28.25 9.12
N ILE A 37 -15.50 -28.67 9.37
CA ILE A 37 -14.75 -29.57 8.49
C ILE A 37 -15.52 -30.88 8.30
N GLU A 38 -15.98 -31.52 9.38
CA GLU A 38 -16.74 -32.77 9.31
C GLU A 38 -18.05 -32.61 8.52
N TYR A 39 -18.78 -31.53 8.78
CA TYR A 39 -20.03 -31.22 8.09
C TYR A 39 -19.82 -30.98 6.58
N MET A 40 -18.90 -30.08 6.23
CA MET A 40 -18.59 -29.76 4.83
C MET A 40 -18.03 -30.97 4.09
N LYS A 41 -17.20 -31.79 4.74
CA LYS A 41 -16.69 -33.05 4.17
C LYS A 41 -17.82 -34.02 3.85
N GLY A 42 -18.81 -34.12 4.72
CA GLY A 42 -20.03 -34.89 4.47
C GLY A 42 -20.75 -34.42 3.21
N GLN A 43 -20.96 -33.11 3.07
CA GLN A 43 -21.60 -32.52 1.89
C GLN A 43 -20.81 -32.78 0.60
N LEU A 44 -19.49 -32.59 0.61
CA LEU A 44 -18.63 -32.84 -0.56
C LEU A 44 -18.64 -34.33 -0.98
N LYS A 45 -18.70 -35.25 -0.01
CA LYS A 45 -18.87 -36.69 -0.29
C LYS A 45 -20.25 -37.01 -0.85
N MET A 46 -21.31 -36.38 -0.36
CA MET A 46 -22.68 -36.54 -0.89
C MET A 46 -22.81 -36.05 -2.34
N LEU A 47 -22.08 -35.00 -2.70
CA LEU A 47 -21.98 -34.52 -4.08
C LEU A 47 -21.21 -35.48 -5.01
N GLY A 48 -20.58 -36.53 -4.47
CA GLY A 48 -19.85 -37.53 -5.26
C GLY A 48 -18.54 -36.98 -5.85
N LEU A 49 -17.95 -35.95 -5.23
CA LEU A 49 -16.72 -35.35 -5.75
C LEU A 49 -15.52 -36.28 -5.54
N SER A 50 -14.78 -36.52 -6.63
CA SER A 50 -13.64 -37.43 -6.70
C SER A 50 -12.36 -36.80 -6.11
N TYR A 51 -12.33 -36.58 -4.80
CA TYR A 51 -11.12 -36.12 -4.10
C TYR A 51 -10.27 -37.27 -3.57
N ASP A 52 -8.94 -37.11 -3.59
CA ASP A 52 -8.02 -37.99 -2.87
C ASP A 52 -7.98 -37.60 -1.38
N TRP A 53 -8.93 -38.15 -0.61
CA TRP A 53 -9.05 -37.89 0.83
C TRP A 53 -7.85 -38.40 1.66
N ASN A 54 -6.97 -39.24 1.10
CA ASN A 54 -5.74 -39.65 1.79
C ASN A 54 -4.72 -38.51 1.88
N ARG A 55 -4.89 -37.46 1.08
CA ARG A 55 -4.04 -36.25 1.04
C ARG A 55 -4.70 -35.03 1.67
N GLU A 56 -5.75 -35.25 2.47
CA GLU A 56 -6.45 -34.18 3.17
C GLU A 56 -5.52 -33.47 4.16
N ILE A 57 -5.51 -32.15 4.10
CA ILE A 57 -4.76 -31.27 5.01
C ILE A 57 -5.71 -30.31 5.72
N ALA A 58 -5.35 -29.89 6.93
CA ALA A 58 -6.00 -28.79 7.63
C ALA A 58 -4.92 -27.88 8.22
N SER A 59 -4.94 -26.59 7.86
CA SER A 59 -3.86 -25.65 8.19
C SER A 59 -3.68 -25.39 9.69
N TYR A 60 -4.72 -25.59 10.52
CA TYR A 60 -4.63 -25.43 11.99
C TYR A 60 -3.86 -26.56 12.70
N LYS A 61 -3.58 -27.68 12.01
CA LYS A 61 -2.94 -28.85 12.63
C LYS A 61 -1.42 -28.67 12.79
N PRO A 62 -0.82 -29.09 13.93
CA PRO A 62 0.62 -29.00 14.15
C PRO A 62 1.47 -29.69 13.08
N GLU A 63 0.97 -30.78 12.51
CA GLU A 63 1.65 -31.51 11.44
C GLU A 63 1.79 -30.67 10.16
N TYR A 64 0.92 -29.67 9.97
CA TYR A 64 0.97 -28.72 8.87
C TYR A 64 1.75 -27.46 9.24
N TYR A 65 1.32 -26.70 10.26
CA TYR A 65 1.90 -25.37 10.51
C TYR A 65 3.34 -25.39 11.02
N LYS A 66 3.86 -26.55 11.46
CA LYS A 66 5.31 -26.72 11.71
C LYS A 66 6.14 -26.35 10.48
N TRP A 67 5.60 -26.57 9.27
CA TRP A 67 6.25 -26.18 8.02
C TRP A 67 6.18 -24.67 7.79
N ASN A 68 5.10 -23.99 8.20
CA ASN A 68 5.08 -22.53 8.18
C ASN A 68 6.14 -21.94 9.11
N GLN A 69 6.28 -22.48 10.32
CA GLN A 69 7.32 -22.07 11.27
C GLN A 69 8.73 -22.33 10.71
N TRP A 70 8.94 -23.50 10.09
CA TRP A 70 10.21 -23.86 9.47
C TRP A 70 10.54 -22.94 8.28
N ILE A 71 9.59 -22.67 7.38
CA ILE A 71 9.76 -21.74 6.26
C ILE A 71 10.08 -20.33 6.77
N PHE A 72 9.35 -19.85 7.77
CA PHE A 72 9.60 -18.55 8.39
C PHE A 72 11.03 -18.47 8.95
N LYS A 73 11.47 -19.49 9.69
CA LYS A 73 12.84 -19.57 10.22
C LYS A 73 13.86 -19.55 9.09
N LYS A 74 13.64 -20.28 8.00
CA LYS A 74 14.53 -20.26 6.83
C LYS A 74 14.57 -18.90 6.14
N MET A 75 13.42 -18.24 5.97
CA MET A 75 13.37 -16.90 5.41
C MET A 75 14.07 -15.88 6.33
N TYR A 76 13.91 -16.00 7.65
CA TYR A 76 14.61 -15.18 8.63
C TYR A 76 16.14 -15.38 8.58
N GLU A 77 16.61 -16.63 8.56
CA GLU A 77 18.03 -16.99 8.39
C GLU A 77 18.64 -16.44 7.09
N ASN A 78 17.82 -16.21 6.06
CA ASN A 78 18.23 -15.69 4.76
C ASN A 78 17.92 -14.18 4.56
N ASP A 79 17.66 -13.44 5.64
CA ASP A 79 17.37 -12.00 5.60
C ASP A 79 16.15 -11.62 4.71
N LEU A 80 15.19 -12.54 4.57
CA LEU A 80 13.92 -12.32 3.87
C LEU A 80 12.78 -11.95 4.81
N VAL A 81 13.00 -12.02 6.13
CA VAL A 81 12.04 -11.62 7.16
C VAL A 81 12.71 -10.64 8.11
N TYR A 82 12.03 -9.56 8.43
CA TYR A 82 12.56 -8.51 9.31
C TYR A 82 11.45 -7.90 10.17
N ARG A 83 11.85 -7.22 11.24
CA ARG A 83 10.94 -6.55 12.17
C ARG A 83 11.18 -5.03 12.10
N LYS A 84 10.13 -4.24 11.89
CA LYS A 84 10.19 -2.78 11.91
C LYS A 84 9.00 -2.19 12.66
N LYS A 85 9.17 -0.98 13.19
CA LYS A 85 8.04 -0.13 13.54
C LYS A 85 7.39 0.32 12.24
N SER A 86 6.08 0.17 12.14
CA SER A 86 5.29 0.62 11.00
C SER A 86 3.95 1.09 11.51
N THR A 87 3.41 2.11 10.86
CA THR A 87 1.97 2.34 10.86
C THR A 87 1.33 1.15 10.16
N VAL A 88 0.35 0.53 10.81
CA VAL A 88 -0.37 -0.63 10.29
C VAL A 88 -1.87 -0.40 10.37
N ASN A 89 -2.58 -1.01 9.42
CA ASN A 89 -4.02 -1.06 9.39
C ASN A 89 -4.51 -1.88 10.60
N TRP A 90 -5.37 -1.31 11.42
CA TRP A 90 -5.94 -1.96 12.59
C TRP A 90 -7.46 -1.97 12.50
N CYS A 91 -8.07 -3.15 12.64
CA CYS A 91 -9.52 -3.24 12.75
C CYS A 91 -9.93 -3.34 14.23
N PRO A 92 -10.66 -2.35 14.78
CA PRO A 92 -11.06 -2.37 16.20
C PRO A 92 -12.02 -3.51 16.53
N LYS A 93 -12.79 -3.99 15.56
CA LYS A 93 -13.73 -5.11 15.72
C LYS A 93 -13.05 -6.48 15.63
N CYS A 94 -11.95 -6.59 14.88
CA CYS A 94 -11.11 -7.80 14.86
C CYS A 94 -10.09 -7.84 15.99
N ASP A 95 -9.82 -6.69 16.63
CA ASP A 95 -8.74 -6.51 17.61
C ASP A 95 -7.36 -6.99 17.10
N THR A 96 -7.09 -6.73 15.81
CA THR A 96 -5.87 -7.21 15.15
C THR A 96 -5.44 -6.31 13.98
N VAL A 97 -4.22 -6.54 13.53
CA VAL A 97 -3.64 -5.88 12.35
C VAL A 97 -4.16 -6.52 11.05
N LEU A 98 -4.37 -5.69 10.03
CA LEU A 98 -4.74 -6.11 8.67
C LEU A 98 -3.57 -5.83 7.72
N ALA A 99 -3.35 -6.71 6.76
CA ALA A 99 -2.50 -6.40 5.61
C ALA A 99 -3.17 -5.35 4.70
N ASN A 100 -2.43 -4.73 3.79
CA ASN A 100 -3.01 -3.76 2.85
C ASN A 100 -4.09 -4.41 1.97
N GLU A 101 -3.87 -5.67 1.59
CA GLU A 101 -4.80 -6.49 0.79
C GLU A 101 -6.07 -6.89 1.55
N GLN A 102 -6.13 -6.64 2.87
CA GLN A 102 -7.28 -6.94 3.73
C GLN A 102 -8.10 -5.67 4.07
N VAL A 103 -7.76 -4.54 3.46
CA VAL A 103 -8.51 -3.29 3.57
C VAL A 103 -9.16 -3.00 2.23
N GLU A 104 -10.48 -2.87 2.23
CA GLU A 104 -11.29 -2.57 1.05
C GLU A 104 -12.03 -1.26 1.31
N ASP A 105 -11.78 -0.23 0.49
CA ASP A 105 -12.35 1.11 0.65
C ASP A 105 -12.21 1.69 2.07
N GLY A 106 -11.05 1.47 2.70
CA GLY A 106 -10.75 1.91 4.06
C GLY A 106 -11.46 1.14 5.18
N LYS A 107 -12.15 0.06 4.83
CA LYS A 107 -12.88 -0.82 5.74
C LYS A 107 -12.26 -2.20 5.79
N CYS A 108 -12.58 -2.93 6.85
CA CYS A 108 -12.14 -4.31 6.97
C CYS A 108 -12.86 -5.18 5.92
N TRP A 109 -12.12 -6.01 5.18
CA TRP A 109 -12.67 -6.96 4.19
C TRP A 109 -13.75 -7.92 4.74
N ARG A 110 -13.86 -8.06 6.07
CA ARG A 110 -14.90 -8.87 6.75
C ARG A 110 -15.95 -8.05 7.47
N HIS A 111 -15.62 -6.81 7.83
CA HIS A 111 -16.52 -5.91 8.55
C HIS A 111 -16.63 -4.63 7.74
N GLY A 112 -17.42 -4.65 6.67
CA GLY A 112 -17.63 -3.48 5.79
C GLY A 112 -18.28 -2.29 6.51
N ASP A 113 -18.83 -2.50 7.70
CA ASP A 113 -19.34 -1.44 8.59
C ASP A 113 -18.24 -0.80 9.45
N THR A 114 -17.04 -1.37 9.50
CA THR A 114 -15.98 -0.98 10.43
C THR A 114 -14.82 -0.31 9.71
N ASP A 115 -14.58 0.95 10.04
CA ASP A 115 -13.47 1.71 9.50
C ASP A 115 -12.14 1.23 10.12
N VAL A 116 -11.13 1.12 9.26
CA VAL A 116 -9.78 0.74 9.65
C VAL A 116 -9.06 1.97 10.20
N VAL A 117 -8.40 1.82 11.35
CA VAL A 117 -7.61 2.89 11.96
C VAL A 117 -6.13 2.60 11.84
N GLN A 118 -5.31 3.64 11.78
CA GLN A 118 -3.86 3.52 11.73
C GLN A 118 -3.29 3.41 13.16
N LYS A 119 -2.46 2.39 13.42
CA LYS A 119 -1.72 2.24 14.69
C LYS A 119 -0.24 2.02 14.44
N GLU A 120 0.62 2.63 15.26
CA GLU A 120 2.05 2.31 15.25
C GLU A 120 2.32 1.03 16.05
N LEU A 121 2.78 -0.02 15.36
CA LEU A 121 3.14 -1.29 15.98
C LEU A 121 4.47 -1.80 15.41
N THR A 122 5.18 -2.58 16.23
CA THR A 122 6.35 -3.33 15.78
C THR A 122 5.89 -4.66 15.20
N GLN A 123 6.00 -4.85 13.89
CA GLN A 123 5.47 -6.00 13.17
C GLN A 123 6.55 -6.72 12.36
N TRP A 124 6.27 -7.98 12.00
CA TRP A 124 7.09 -8.79 11.11
C TRP A 124 6.68 -8.58 9.65
N PHE A 125 7.67 -8.51 8.76
CA PHE A 125 7.46 -8.29 7.33
C PHE A 125 8.30 -9.25 6.50
N PHE A 126 7.75 -9.71 5.38
CA PHE A 126 8.50 -10.42 4.35
C PHE A 126 9.09 -9.40 3.35
N LYS A 127 10.36 -9.57 2.98
CA LYS A 127 11.04 -8.78 1.93
C LYS A 127 10.63 -9.28 0.53
N ILE A 128 9.32 -9.37 0.28
CA ILE A 128 8.78 -9.75 -1.04
C ILE A 128 9.26 -8.80 -2.15
N THR A 129 9.55 -7.56 -1.80
CA THR A 129 10.12 -6.56 -2.72
C THR A 129 11.46 -6.97 -3.32
N LYS A 130 12.25 -7.82 -2.65
CA LYS A 130 13.49 -8.40 -3.21
C LYS A 130 13.20 -9.27 -4.44
N TYR A 131 11.97 -9.78 -4.56
CA TYR A 131 11.49 -10.62 -5.66
C TYR A 131 10.56 -9.87 -6.62
N ALA A 132 10.38 -8.55 -6.49
CA ALA A 132 9.45 -7.79 -7.33
C ALA A 132 9.78 -7.95 -8.84
N ASP A 133 11.06 -7.91 -9.20
CA ASP A 133 11.53 -8.08 -10.58
C ASP A 133 11.31 -9.49 -11.12
N GLU A 134 11.55 -10.49 -10.27
CA GLU A 134 11.33 -11.89 -10.60
C GLU A 134 9.84 -12.19 -10.79
N LEU A 135 8.98 -11.69 -9.89
CA LEU A 135 7.53 -11.78 -10.01
C LEU A 135 7.04 -11.13 -11.30
N LEU A 136 7.52 -9.92 -11.63
CA LEU A 136 7.17 -9.25 -12.89
C LEU A 136 7.60 -10.05 -14.12
N LYS A 137 8.81 -10.61 -14.11
CA LYS A 137 9.30 -11.44 -15.21
C LYS A 137 8.51 -12.75 -15.33
N GLY A 138 8.14 -13.38 -14.22
CA GLY A 138 7.39 -14.63 -14.18
C GLY A 138 6.01 -14.54 -14.86
N HIS A 139 5.40 -13.35 -14.92
CA HIS A 139 4.16 -13.13 -15.66
C HIS A 139 4.28 -13.47 -17.15
N GLU A 140 5.46 -13.30 -17.75
CA GLU A 140 5.68 -13.64 -19.16
C GLU A 140 5.70 -15.15 -19.40
N GLU A 141 6.10 -15.93 -18.40
CA GLU A 141 6.15 -17.40 -18.46
C GLU A 141 4.75 -18.03 -18.33
N ILE A 142 3.85 -17.38 -17.57
CA ILE A 142 2.50 -17.91 -17.28
C ILE A 142 1.40 -17.33 -18.16
N LYS A 143 1.72 -16.38 -19.06
CA LYS A 143 0.75 -15.59 -19.83
C LYS A 143 -0.25 -16.42 -20.65
N GLU A 144 0.16 -17.59 -21.14
CA GLU A 144 -0.71 -18.45 -21.96
C GLU A 144 -1.72 -19.24 -21.12
N GLY A 145 -1.41 -19.49 -19.85
CA GLY A 145 -2.25 -20.27 -18.94
C GLY A 145 -3.10 -19.44 -17.98
N TRP A 146 -2.85 -18.13 -17.88
CA TRP A 146 -3.48 -17.25 -16.90
C TRP A 146 -4.38 -16.20 -17.56
N PRO A 147 -5.50 -15.81 -16.92
CA PRO A 147 -6.32 -14.72 -17.42
C PRO A 147 -5.56 -13.39 -17.43
N GLU A 148 -5.62 -12.66 -18.55
CA GLU A 148 -4.95 -11.37 -18.73
C GLU A 148 -5.32 -10.34 -17.66
N LYS A 149 -6.59 -10.34 -17.22
CA LYS A 149 -7.06 -9.47 -16.14
C LYS A 149 -6.26 -9.67 -14.84
N VAL A 150 -5.98 -10.92 -14.46
CA VAL A 150 -5.23 -11.25 -13.24
C VAL A 150 -3.79 -10.77 -13.35
N ILE A 151 -3.15 -11.03 -14.50
CA ILE A 151 -1.78 -10.57 -14.78
C ILE A 151 -1.70 -9.03 -14.72
N THR A 152 -2.66 -8.35 -15.33
CA THR A 152 -2.70 -6.87 -15.34
C THR A 152 -2.88 -6.30 -13.93
N MET A 153 -3.77 -6.89 -13.13
CA MET A 153 -3.95 -6.50 -11.72
C MET A 153 -2.65 -6.66 -10.92
N GLN A 154 -1.94 -7.78 -11.08
CA GLN A 154 -0.67 -8.01 -10.38
C GLN A 154 0.45 -7.08 -10.86
N LYS A 155 0.58 -6.83 -12.16
CA LYS A 155 1.55 -5.86 -12.70
C LYS A 155 1.31 -4.45 -12.15
N ASN A 156 0.04 -4.01 -12.09
CA ASN A 156 -0.34 -2.72 -11.52
C ASN A 156 -0.09 -2.67 -10.01
N TRP A 157 -0.36 -3.77 -9.29
CA TRP A 157 -0.10 -3.88 -7.85
C TRP A 157 1.40 -3.79 -7.51
N ILE A 158 2.25 -4.49 -8.26
CA ILE A 158 3.71 -4.41 -8.08
C ILE A 158 4.21 -3.00 -8.44
N GLY A 159 3.63 -2.38 -9.48
CA GLY A 159 3.79 -0.94 -9.73
C GLY A 159 5.22 -0.48 -9.95
N LYS A 160 6.07 -1.32 -10.55
CA LYS A 160 7.49 -1.00 -10.77
C LYS A 160 7.62 0.24 -11.65
N SER A 161 8.35 1.22 -11.15
CA SER A 161 8.65 2.45 -11.86
C SER A 161 10.15 2.74 -11.84
N PHE A 162 10.65 3.33 -12.91
CA PHE A 162 12.03 3.83 -13.01
C PHE A 162 11.99 5.34 -12.95
N GLY A 163 12.90 5.93 -12.18
CA GLY A 163 12.90 7.37 -11.95
C GLY A 163 14.21 7.86 -11.37
N THR A 164 14.19 9.10 -10.92
CA THR A 164 15.32 9.80 -10.35
C THR A 164 14.95 10.26 -8.95
N GLU A 165 15.85 10.00 -7.99
CA GLU A 165 15.81 10.65 -6.70
C GLU A 165 16.59 11.98 -6.79
N ILE A 166 15.96 13.05 -6.34
CA ILE A 166 16.55 14.39 -6.33
C ILE A 166 16.26 15.08 -5.00
N SER A 167 17.28 15.74 -4.46
CA SER A 167 17.22 16.36 -3.15
C SER A 167 17.09 17.87 -3.26
N PHE A 168 16.06 18.42 -2.62
CA PHE A 168 15.84 19.86 -2.50
C PHE A 168 16.34 20.35 -1.15
N ASP A 169 16.98 21.52 -1.12
CA ASP A 169 17.39 22.13 0.15
C ASP A 169 16.18 22.84 0.78
N VAL A 170 15.93 22.63 2.07
CA VAL A 170 14.78 23.23 2.76
C VAL A 170 15.20 24.54 3.43
N GLU A 171 14.53 25.64 3.10
CA GLU A 171 14.89 26.96 3.61
C GLU A 171 14.72 27.05 5.13
N GLY A 172 15.81 27.41 5.81
CA GLY A 172 15.86 27.53 7.26
C GLY A 172 16.18 26.21 8.00
N TYR A 173 16.32 25.10 7.28
CA TYR A 173 16.84 23.85 7.83
C TYR A 173 18.15 23.49 7.10
N ASN A 174 19.16 23.02 7.82
CA ASN A 174 20.36 22.46 7.20
C ASN A 174 20.12 20.99 6.79
N GLU A 175 19.01 20.76 6.09
CA GLU A 175 18.51 19.43 5.75
C GLU A 175 18.07 19.39 4.29
N LYS A 176 18.31 18.24 3.67
CA LYS A 176 17.87 17.94 2.32
C LYS A 176 16.59 17.12 2.37
N LEU A 177 15.67 17.43 1.47
CA LEU A 177 14.43 16.72 1.27
C LEU A 177 14.53 15.90 -0.03
N PRO A 178 14.87 14.60 0.04
CA PRO A 178 14.92 13.74 -1.13
C PRO A 178 13.50 13.48 -1.65
N MET A 179 13.32 13.52 -2.97
CA MET A 179 12.05 13.28 -3.67
C MET A 179 12.30 12.33 -4.83
N PHE A 180 11.40 11.38 -5.04
CA PHE A 180 11.44 10.48 -6.19
C PHE A 180 10.48 10.96 -7.29
N THR A 181 10.94 10.95 -8.54
CA THR A 181 10.10 11.25 -9.71
C THR A 181 10.42 10.33 -10.87
N THR A 182 9.40 9.89 -11.60
CA THR A 182 9.55 9.20 -12.88
C THR A 182 9.69 10.17 -14.06
N ARG A 183 9.56 11.48 -13.81
CA ARG A 183 9.46 12.55 -14.82
C ARG A 183 10.45 13.67 -14.55
N ILE A 184 11.74 13.33 -14.41
CA ILE A 184 12.80 14.31 -14.15
C ILE A 184 12.92 15.36 -15.26
N ASP A 185 12.50 15.02 -16.49
CA ASP A 185 12.38 15.93 -17.63
C ASP A 185 11.49 17.16 -17.33
N THR A 186 10.58 17.06 -16.37
CA THR A 186 9.62 18.10 -16.00
C THR A 186 10.08 19.01 -14.84
N ILE A 187 11.28 18.81 -14.30
CA ILE A 187 11.80 19.50 -13.10
C ILE A 187 11.78 21.04 -13.15
N PHE A 188 11.92 21.63 -14.34
CA PHE A 188 11.84 23.09 -14.50
C PHE A 188 10.42 23.64 -14.37
N GLY A 189 9.42 22.76 -14.36
CA GLY A 189 8.00 23.06 -14.19
C GLY A 189 7.51 22.86 -12.76
N VAL A 190 8.39 22.50 -11.82
CA VAL A 190 8.01 22.37 -10.41
C VAL A 190 7.64 23.74 -9.84
N THR A 191 6.43 23.86 -9.31
CA THR A 191 5.91 25.11 -8.74
C THR A 191 5.57 25.03 -7.26
N TYR A 192 5.37 23.82 -6.73
CA TYR A 192 5.33 23.53 -5.30
C TYR A 192 5.87 22.11 -5.04
N CYS A 193 6.18 21.81 -3.79
CA CYS A 193 6.54 20.48 -3.34
C CYS A 193 5.63 20.05 -2.19
N VAL A 194 5.43 18.75 -2.03
CA VAL A 194 4.50 18.19 -1.05
C VAL A 194 5.17 17.09 -0.23
N ILE A 195 4.94 17.09 1.08
CA ILE A 195 5.34 16.01 1.99
C ILE A 195 4.10 15.32 2.58
N ALA A 196 4.24 14.03 2.88
CA ALA A 196 3.22 13.27 3.57
C ALA A 196 2.98 13.84 4.99
N PRO A 197 1.76 13.78 5.54
CA PRO A 197 1.45 14.18 6.92
C PRO A 197 2.29 13.46 7.97
N GLU A 198 2.72 12.23 7.69
CA GLU A 198 3.57 11.40 8.56
C GLU A 198 5.07 11.69 8.41
N HIS A 199 5.47 12.55 7.46
CA HIS A 199 6.89 12.79 7.19
C HIS A 199 7.60 13.40 8.41
N PRO A 200 8.82 12.95 8.79
CA PRO A 200 9.50 13.42 10.01
C PRO A 200 9.68 14.95 10.11
N MET A 201 9.79 15.63 8.97
CA MET A 201 9.88 17.09 8.90
C MET A 201 8.61 17.80 9.39
N VAL A 202 7.44 17.16 9.28
CA VAL A 202 6.17 17.72 9.75
C VAL A 202 6.24 18.01 11.25
N ALA A 203 6.88 17.14 12.04
CA ALA A 203 7.05 17.37 13.47
C ALA A 203 7.79 18.68 13.78
N LYS A 204 8.78 19.06 12.96
CA LYS A 204 9.52 20.33 13.11
C LYS A 204 8.66 21.52 12.73
N ILE A 205 7.90 21.39 11.64
CA ILE A 205 6.97 22.44 11.16
C ILE A 205 5.86 22.69 12.20
N LEU A 206 5.35 21.65 12.86
CA LEU A 206 4.31 21.76 13.88
C LEU A 206 4.75 22.50 15.15
N VAL A 207 6.06 22.56 15.43
CA VAL A 207 6.59 23.38 16.54
C VAL A 207 6.44 24.87 16.24
N GLU A 208 6.60 25.26 14.97
CA GLU A 208 6.53 26.65 14.53
C GLU A 208 5.10 27.09 14.19
N LYS A 209 4.27 26.16 13.71
CA LYS A 209 2.85 26.37 13.36
C LYS A 209 1.94 25.39 14.09
N PRO A 210 1.73 25.55 15.40
CA PRO A 210 0.86 24.66 16.17
C PRO A 210 -0.60 24.68 15.69
N GLU A 211 -1.05 25.75 15.02
CA GLU A 211 -2.41 25.91 14.51
C GLU A 211 -2.78 24.89 13.42
N VAL A 212 -1.79 24.38 12.66
CA VAL A 212 -2.06 23.39 11.61
C VAL A 212 -2.08 21.95 12.13
N LYS A 213 -1.75 21.74 13.42
CA LYS A 213 -1.63 20.42 14.03
C LYS A 213 -2.91 19.59 13.88
N LYS A 214 -4.07 20.19 14.15
CA LYS A 214 -5.35 19.47 14.05
C LYS A 214 -5.59 18.94 12.64
N ALA A 215 -5.41 19.79 11.63
CA ALA A 215 -5.64 19.40 10.26
C ALA A 215 -4.62 18.36 9.74
N VAL A 216 -3.37 18.42 10.20
CA VAL A 216 -2.37 17.36 9.93
C VAL A 216 -2.77 16.03 10.58
N GLU A 217 -3.24 16.04 11.82
CA GLU A 217 -3.72 14.82 12.49
C GLU A 217 -4.98 14.26 11.81
N ASP A 218 -5.89 15.11 11.34
CA ASP A 218 -7.06 14.70 10.56
C ASP A 218 -6.62 14.00 9.25
N MET A 219 -5.60 14.52 8.55
CA MET A 219 -5.04 13.87 7.35
C MET A 219 -4.35 12.53 7.65
N LYS A 220 -3.69 12.38 8.80
CA LYS A 220 -3.04 11.12 9.21
C LYS A 220 -4.03 10.02 9.56
N ASN A 221 -5.15 10.41 10.18
CA ASN A 221 -6.20 9.48 10.57
C ASN A 221 -7.09 9.06 9.41
N GLU A 222 -6.95 9.73 8.27
CA GLU A 222 -7.67 9.37 7.06
C GLU A 222 -7.07 8.13 6.40
N ASP A 223 -7.95 7.25 5.91
CA ASP A 223 -7.56 6.00 5.27
C ASP A 223 -6.71 6.22 4.01
N ILE A 224 -5.68 5.39 3.83
CA ILE A 224 -4.72 5.50 2.71
C ILE A 224 -5.39 5.29 1.34
N ILE A 225 -6.34 4.36 1.25
CA ILE A 225 -7.09 4.11 0.02
C ILE A 225 -7.97 5.33 -0.28
N ALA A 226 -8.69 5.83 0.73
CA ALA A 226 -9.47 7.05 0.59
C ALA A 226 -8.60 8.24 0.16
N ARG A 227 -7.40 8.42 0.73
CA ARG A 227 -6.46 9.49 0.38
C ARG A 227 -5.95 9.43 -1.06
N THR A 228 -5.91 8.25 -1.65
CA THR A 228 -5.43 8.02 -3.02
C THR A 228 -6.54 7.81 -4.04
N ALA A 229 -7.80 7.80 -3.62
CA ALA A 229 -8.96 7.59 -4.47
C ALA A 229 -9.07 8.68 -5.55
N GLU A 230 -9.26 8.26 -6.80
CA GLU A 230 -9.50 9.18 -7.91
C GLU A 230 -10.83 9.92 -7.73
N GLY A 231 -10.82 11.25 -7.91
CA GLY A 231 -12.01 12.10 -7.79
C GLY A 231 -12.27 12.65 -6.38
N LYS A 232 -11.52 12.22 -5.37
CA LYS A 232 -11.57 12.83 -4.05
C LYS A 232 -10.91 14.20 -4.05
N GLU A 233 -11.51 15.13 -3.31
CA GLU A 233 -10.93 16.44 -3.09
C GLU A 233 -9.66 16.33 -2.24
N LYS A 234 -8.54 16.83 -2.77
CA LYS A 234 -7.24 16.78 -2.11
C LYS A 234 -7.07 17.97 -1.21
N ASN A 235 -6.65 17.71 0.01
CA ASN A 235 -6.46 18.74 1.02
C ASN A 235 -4.98 18.89 1.31
N GLY A 236 -4.55 20.14 1.39
CA GLY A 236 -3.20 20.47 1.80
C GLY A 236 -3.12 21.79 2.56
N ILE A 237 -1.99 21.95 3.23
CA ILE A 237 -1.68 23.07 4.09
C ILE A 237 -0.29 23.60 3.73
N PHE A 238 -0.21 24.90 3.51
CA PHE A 238 1.06 25.56 3.30
C PHE A 238 1.88 25.59 4.60
N THR A 239 3.09 25.04 4.54
CA THR A 239 3.96 24.94 5.72
C THR A 239 4.51 26.29 6.15
N GLY A 240 4.46 27.33 5.30
CA GLY A 240 5.20 28.58 5.53
C GLY A 240 6.68 28.49 5.16
N ARG A 241 7.12 27.33 4.65
CA ARG A 241 8.49 27.04 4.28
C ARG A 241 8.61 26.90 2.77
N TYR A 242 9.82 27.11 2.30
CA TYR A 242 10.19 26.96 0.90
C TYR A 242 11.30 25.93 0.77
N VAL A 243 11.35 25.29 -0.39
CA VAL A 243 12.46 24.45 -0.82
C VAL A 243 13.12 25.05 -2.06
N ILE A 244 14.40 24.78 -2.25
CA ILE A 244 15.19 25.32 -3.36
C ILE A 244 15.30 24.26 -4.45
N ASN A 245 14.85 24.60 -5.65
CA ASN A 245 15.05 23.74 -6.82
C ASN A 245 16.56 23.65 -7.13
N PRO A 246 17.16 22.45 -7.10
CA PRO A 246 18.61 22.32 -7.25
C PRO A 246 19.11 22.64 -8.66
N LEU A 247 18.24 22.69 -9.68
CA LEU A 247 18.64 22.95 -11.07
C LEU A 247 18.47 24.40 -11.51
N ASN A 248 17.53 25.13 -10.92
CA ASN A 248 17.26 26.52 -11.32
C ASN A 248 17.30 27.53 -10.16
N GLY A 249 17.55 27.08 -8.94
CA GLY A 249 17.68 27.92 -7.75
C GLY A 249 16.39 28.61 -7.29
N LYS A 250 15.24 28.32 -7.90
CA LYS A 250 13.98 28.95 -7.51
C LYS A 250 13.50 28.43 -6.16
N LYS A 251 12.97 29.35 -5.35
CA LYS A 251 12.20 29.02 -4.14
C LYS A 251 10.83 28.50 -4.54
N ILE A 252 10.47 27.37 -3.96
CA ILE A 252 9.26 26.60 -4.25
C ILE A 252 8.55 26.36 -2.93
N GLU A 253 7.25 26.59 -2.88
CA GLU A 253 6.48 26.40 -1.65
C GLU A 253 6.46 24.93 -1.22
N LEU A 254 6.59 24.69 0.09
CA LEU A 254 6.45 23.36 0.67
C LEU A 254 5.06 23.21 1.32
N TRP A 255 4.36 22.14 0.95
CA TRP A 255 3.01 21.83 1.40
C TRP A 255 2.96 20.47 2.10
N ILE A 256 2.02 20.32 3.03
CA ILE A 256 1.62 19.01 3.57
C ILE A 256 0.30 18.66 2.90
N ALA A 257 0.16 17.47 2.29
CA ALA A 257 -1.11 17.08 1.69
C ALA A 257 -1.42 15.60 1.88
N ASP A 258 -2.71 15.28 1.91
CA ASP A 258 -3.25 13.94 2.11
C ASP A 258 -2.85 12.95 1.00
N TYR A 259 -2.78 13.37 -0.26
CA TYR A 259 -2.52 12.47 -1.37
C TYR A 259 -1.08 11.92 -1.49
N VAL A 260 -0.15 12.41 -0.65
CA VAL A 260 1.25 11.93 -0.61
C VAL A 260 1.41 10.92 0.52
N LEU A 261 1.97 9.76 0.22
CA LEU A 261 2.10 8.64 1.16
C LEU A 261 3.56 8.48 1.61
N MET A 262 3.79 8.39 2.93
CA MET A 262 5.11 8.16 3.50
C MET A 262 5.74 6.83 3.05
N ASN A 263 4.90 5.83 2.77
CA ASN A 263 5.33 4.49 2.37
C ASN A 263 5.66 4.39 0.87
N TYR A 264 5.48 5.47 0.09
CA TYR A 264 5.76 5.51 -1.34
C TYR A 264 6.91 6.48 -1.65
N GLY A 265 7.96 5.98 -2.30
CA GLY A 265 9.17 6.75 -2.55
C GLY A 265 9.83 7.20 -1.25
N THR A 266 9.99 8.51 -1.09
CA THR A 266 10.61 9.15 0.08
C THR A 266 9.61 9.80 1.02
N GLY A 267 8.30 9.68 0.75
CA GLY A 267 7.27 10.44 1.44
C GLY A 267 7.22 11.93 1.09
N ALA A 268 7.91 12.33 0.02
CA ALA A 268 7.95 13.67 -0.52
C ALA A 268 7.93 13.65 -2.06
N VAL A 269 7.21 14.57 -2.67
CA VAL A 269 7.08 14.68 -4.14
C VAL A 269 7.25 16.11 -4.61
N MET A 270 7.90 16.26 -5.76
CA MET A 270 7.91 17.53 -6.51
C MET A 270 6.64 17.57 -7.37
N ALA A 271 5.89 18.68 -7.31
CA ALA A 271 4.65 18.79 -8.05
C ALA A 271 4.83 19.59 -9.34
N VAL A 272 4.37 19.04 -10.46
CA VAL A 272 4.46 19.69 -11.78
C VAL A 272 3.07 19.82 -12.41
N PRO A 273 2.30 20.86 -12.06
CA PRO A 273 0.88 20.98 -12.40
C PRO A 273 0.57 20.95 -13.89
N ALA A 274 1.48 21.42 -14.74
CA ALA A 274 1.24 21.40 -16.18
C ALA A 274 1.24 19.99 -16.80
N HIS A 275 1.83 19.00 -16.11
CA HIS A 275 2.14 17.68 -16.68
C HIS A 275 1.69 16.50 -15.81
N ASP A 276 1.16 16.73 -14.61
CA ASP A 276 0.51 15.73 -13.78
C ASP A 276 -0.90 16.23 -13.39
N LYS A 277 -1.93 15.44 -13.71
CA LYS A 277 -3.34 15.77 -13.43
C LYS A 277 -3.58 15.97 -11.94
N ARG A 278 -2.93 15.17 -11.09
CA ARG A 278 -3.10 15.24 -9.64
C ARG A 278 -2.59 16.56 -9.08
N ASP A 279 -1.46 17.00 -9.60
CA ASP A 279 -0.84 18.28 -9.24
C ASP A 279 -1.61 19.46 -9.84
N PHE A 280 -2.17 19.30 -11.05
CA PHE A 280 -3.02 20.29 -11.69
C PHE A 280 -4.27 20.60 -10.86
N ASP A 281 -4.97 19.56 -10.40
CA ASP A 281 -6.20 19.72 -9.61
C ASP A 281 -5.91 20.40 -8.26
N PHE A 282 -4.80 20.04 -7.62
CA PHE A 282 -4.35 20.66 -6.38
C PHE A 282 -3.93 22.12 -6.60
N ALA A 283 -3.13 22.39 -7.64
CA ALA A 283 -2.71 23.74 -7.99
C ALA A 283 -3.90 24.67 -8.27
N LYS A 284 -4.92 24.17 -9.00
CA LYS A 284 -6.15 24.93 -9.24
C LYS A 284 -6.91 25.25 -7.96
N LYS A 285 -7.01 24.30 -7.04
CA LYS A 285 -7.73 24.49 -5.77
C LYS A 285 -7.06 25.55 -4.90
N TYR A 286 -5.73 25.59 -4.88
CA TYR A 286 -4.94 26.47 -4.01
C TYR A 286 -4.35 27.69 -4.74
N ASP A 287 -4.78 27.96 -5.97
CA ASP A 287 -4.28 29.07 -6.82
C ASP A 287 -2.74 29.09 -6.96
N LEU A 288 -2.14 27.91 -7.12
CA LEU A 288 -0.70 27.74 -7.27
C LEU A 288 -0.26 27.92 -8.72
N PRO A 289 0.97 28.38 -8.97
CA PRO A 289 1.47 28.57 -10.32
C PRO A 289 1.45 27.29 -11.16
N ILE A 290 1.09 27.41 -12.43
CA ILE A 290 1.10 26.32 -13.41
C ILE A 290 2.08 26.69 -14.51
N LYS A 291 3.17 25.92 -14.65
CA LYS A 291 4.24 26.22 -15.60
C LYS A 291 4.42 25.12 -16.63
N ILE A 292 4.19 25.47 -17.90
CA ILE A 292 4.40 24.55 -19.02
C ILE A 292 5.90 24.47 -19.33
N VAL A 293 6.43 23.25 -19.33
CA VAL A 293 7.84 22.95 -19.67
C VAL A 293 8.02 21.87 -20.73
N ILE A 294 6.93 21.23 -21.17
CA ILE A 294 6.92 20.25 -22.25
C ILE A 294 5.82 20.66 -23.21
N ASN A 295 6.15 20.71 -24.48
CA ASN A 295 5.20 21.00 -25.54
C ASN A 295 4.90 19.73 -26.33
N PRO A 296 3.63 19.47 -26.67
CA PRO A 296 3.29 18.45 -27.64
C PRO A 296 3.97 18.76 -28.98
N ILE A 297 4.46 17.73 -29.67
CA ILE A 297 5.19 17.86 -30.94
C ILE A 297 4.39 18.69 -31.97
N ASP A 298 3.06 18.56 -31.96
CA ASP A 298 2.17 19.16 -32.95
C ASP A 298 1.50 20.47 -32.47
N LYS A 299 1.85 21.00 -31.30
CA LYS A 299 1.22 22.22 -30.76
C LYS A 299 2.26 23.27 -30.38
N LYS A 300 2.23 24.41 -31.08
CA LYS A 300 2.90 25.63 -30.63
C LYS A 300 2.12 26.26 -29.47
N THR A 301 2.58 26.04 -28.25
CA THR A 301 2.19 26.87 -27.11
C THR A 301 2.76 28.27 -27.29
N LYS A 302 2.00 29.30 -26.90
CA LYS A 302 2.49 30.68 -26.91
C LYS A 302 3.70 30.78 -25.99
N LYS A 303 4.78 31.43 -26.44
CA LYS A 303 5.87 31.85 -25.56
C LYS A 303 5.31 32.90 -24.60
N GLU A 304 5.45 32.67 -23.30
CA GLU A 304 5.36 33.73 -22.28
C GLU A 304 6.55 34.68 -22.40
#